data_AF-A0AA45R486-F1
#
_entry.id   AF-A0AA45R486-F1
#
_cell.length_a   1.000
_cell.length_b   1.000
_cell.length_c   1.000
_cell.angle_alpha   90.00
_cell.angle_beta   90.00
_cell.angle_gamma   90.00
#
_symmetry.space_group_name_H-M   'P 1'
#
loop_
_entity.id
_entity.type
_entity.pdbx_description
1 polymer ?
#
loop_
_entity_poly.entity_id
_entity_poly.type
_entity_poly.pdbx_seq_one_letter_code
_entity_poly.pdbx_strand_id
1 'polypeptide(L)'
;MVDDHRRGGRGGRGPGQPTGRDRLAAFLRSAGRALEGCRVGGFAYDAGVVGDPDLRAGLDSTFTELGALVEEAVRAGQEDGSLIPGPDPAKTAAALIAAVEDAFVLARATGRQGSADAATSGILALLTND
;
A
#
# COMPACT_ATOMS: atom_id res chain seq x y z
N MET A 1 -14.21 -38.86 24.53
CA MET A 1 -15.38 -38.47 23.71
C MET A 1 -15.42 -36.95 23.80
N VAL A 2 -14.66 -36.21 22.96
CA VAL A 2 -14.96 -35.79 21.55
C VAL A 2 -16.20 -34.89 21.58
N ASP A 3 -16.19 -33.60 21.19
CA ASP A 3 -15.73 -32.94 19.95
C ASP A 3 -15.13 -31.54 20.27
N ASP A 4 -13.97 -31.12 19.76
CA ASP A 4 -13.59 -30.73 18.38
C ASP A 4 -14.54 -29.75 17.69
N HIS A 5 -14.56 -28.50 18.15
CA HIS A 5 -15.04 -27.39 17.33
C HIS A 5 -13.93 -26.91 16.40
N ARG A 6 -13.87 -27.58 15.24
CA ARG A 6 -13.13 -27.21 14.04
C ARG A 6 -13.24 -25.71 13.76
N ARG A 7 -12.13 -24.99 13.92
CA ARG A 7 -11.94 -23.70 13.25
C ARG A 7 -11.77 -23.98 11.77
N GLY A 8 -12.80 -23.60 11.01
CA GLY A 8 -12.88 -23.73 9.56
C GLY A 8 -11.66 -23.14 8.85
N GLY A 9 -11.27 -23.82 7.78
CA GLY A 9 -10.06 -23.57 7.01
C GLY A 9 -9.98 -22.18 6.40
N ARG A 10 -8.73 -21.73 6.28
CA ARG A 10 -8.34 -20.52 5.53
C ARG A 10 -8.83 -20.66 4.08
N GLY A 11 -9.58 -19.66 3.63
CA GLY A 11 -10.25 -19.64 2.34
C GLY A 11 -9.24 -19.64 1.18
N GLY A 12 -9.25 -20.71 0.38
CA GLY A 12 -8.59 -20.70 -0.91
C GLY A 12 -9.28 -19.70 -1.85
N ARG A 13 -8.47 -18.88 -2.53
CA ARG A 13 -8.91 -17.93 -3.56
C ARG A 13 -9.74 -18.64 -4.63
N GLY A 14 -10.95 -18.14 -4.89
CA GLY A 14 -11.79 -18.61 -6.00
C GLY A 14 -11.29 -18.11 -7.36
N PRO A 15 -11.58 -18.82 -8.46
CA PRO A 15 -11.17 -18.41 -9.81
C PRO A 15 -11.70 -17.00 -10.13
N GLY A 16 -10.83 -16.11 -10.64
CA GLY A 16 -11.16 -14.75 -11.04
C GLY A 16 -11.04 -13.66 -9.95
N GLN A 17 -10.75 -14.01 -8.69
CA GLN A 17 -10.46 -12.99 -7.67
C GLN A 17 -9.05 -12.38 -7.88
N PRO A 18 -8.86 -11.07 -7.62
CA PRO A 18 -7.54 -10.43 -7.71
C PRO A 18 -6.55 -11.04 -6.71
N THR A 19 -5.32 -11.28 -7.17
CA THR A 19 -4.19 -11.69 -6.33
C THR A 19 -3.74 -10.56 -5.40
N GLY A 20 -2.92 -10.86 -4.40
CA GLY A 20 -2.27 -9.82 -3.59
C GLY A 20 -1.47 -8.83 -4.44
N ARG A 21 -0.72 -9.34 -5.44
CA ARG A 21 -0.02 -8.50 -6.43
C ARG A 21 -0.98 -7.57 -7.18
N ASP A 22 -2.14 -8.04 -7.63
CA ASP A 22 -3.11 -7.21 -8.36
C ASP A 22 -3.64 -6.05 -7.48
N ARG A 23 -3.86 -6.32 -6.20
CA ARG A 23 -4.28 -5.31 -5.21
C ARG A 23 -3.18 -4.28 -4.97
N LEU A 24 -1.93 -4.70 -4.82
CA LEU A 24 -0.80 -3.78 -4.69
C LEU A 24 -0.61 -2.94 -5.95
N ALA A 25 -0.72 -3.55 -7.14
CA ALA A 25 -0.67 -2.81 -8.39
C ALA A 25 -1.80 -1.77 -8.47
N ALA A 26 -3.00 -2.06 -7.96
CA ALA A 26 -4.09 -1.10 -7.87
C ALA A 26 -3.79 0.05 -6.89
N PHE A 27 -3.24 -0.26 -5.72
CA PHE A 27 -2.79 0.75 -4.76
C PHE A 27 -1.73 1.68 -5.37
N LEU A 28 -0.69 1.13 -6.00
CA LEU A 28 0.39 1.88 -6.62
C LEU A 28 -0.09 2.78 -7.77
N ARG A 29 -1.13 2.36 -8.51
CA ARG A 29 -1.77 3.19 -9.54
C ARG A 29 -2.43 4.46 -8.99
N SER A 30 -2.62 4.60 -7.67
CA SER A 30 -3.06 5.87 -7.07
C SER A 30 -2.12 7.03 -7.37
N ALA A 31 -0.83 6.75 -7.64
CA ALA A 31 0.15 7.74 -8.10
C ALA A 31 -0.02 8.14 -9.58
N GLY A 32 -1.04 7.64 -10.31
CA GLY A 32 -1.25 7.91 -11.74
C GLY A 32 -1.60 9.36 -12.09
N ARG A 33 -1.84 10.21 -11.09
CA ARG A 33 -2.01 11.67 -11.24
C ARG A 33 -1.02 12.43 -10.36
N ALA A 34 0.23 11.98 -10.33
CA ALA A 34 1.22 12.43 -9.36
C ALA A 34 1.51 13.94 -9.40
N LEU A 35 1.34 14.58 -10.56
CA LEU A 35 1.50 16.02 -10.73
C LEU A 35 0.49 16.85 -9.92
N GLU A 36 -0.65 16.27 -9.55
CA GLU A 36 -1.64 16.91 -8.68
C GLU A 36 -1.24 16.85 -7.21
N GLY A 37 -0.26 16.01 -6.86
CA GLY A 37 0.16 15.72 -5.48
C GLY A 37 -0.75 14.71 -4.79
N CYS A 38 -0.28 14.18 -3.65
CA CYS A 38 -1.12 13.35 -2.79
C CYS A 38 -2.12 14.25 -2.05
N ARG A 39 -3.43 13.98 -2.20
CA ARG A 39 -4.48 14.78 -1.54
C ARG A 39 -4.39 14.70 -0.02
N VAL A 40 -4.19 13.50 0.52
CA VAL A 40 -4.10 13.28 1.98
C VAL A 40 -2.71 13.65 2.48
N GLY A 41 -1.65 13.23 1.78
CA GLY A 41 -0.26 13.55 2.12
C GLY A 41 0.03 15.06 2.12
N GLY A 42 -0.66 15.84 1.28
CA GLY A 42 -0.55 17.30 1.27
C GLY A 42 -0.92 17.95 2.61
N PHE A 43 -1.88 17.40 3.35
CA PHE A 43 -2.27 17.91 4.67
C PHE A 43 -1.17 17.72 5.73
N ALA A 44 -0.26 16.77 5.57
CA ALA A 44 0.86 16.58 6.48
C ALA A 44 1.90 17.72 6.40
N TYR A 45 1.82 18.58 5.37
CA TYR A 45 2.66 19.77 5.22
C TYR A 45 1.94 21.06 5.63
N ASP A 46 0.65 20.99 5.95
CA ASP A 46 -0.12 22.14 6.43
C ASP A 46 0.08 22.32 7.94
N ALA A 47 0.68 23.45 8.33
CA ALA A 47 1.00 23.73 9.73
C ALA A 47 -0.25 23.88 10.61
N GLY A 48 -1.37 24.33 10.05
CA GLY A 48 -2.65 24.42 10.77
C GLY A 48 -3.23 23.04 11.05
N VAL A 49 -3.16 22.13 10.06
CA VAL A 49 -3.60 20.74 10.22
C VAL A 49 -2.74 19.98 11.21
N VAL A 50 -1.40 20.03 11.08
CA VAL A 50 -0.49 19.30 11.97
C VAL A 50 -0.49 19.89 13.39
N GLY A 51 -0.72 21.20 13.52
CA GLY A 51 -0.82 21.88 14.80
C GLY A 51 -2.10 21.60 15.58
N ASP A 52 -3.19 21.21 14.91
CA ASP A 52 -4.45 20.84 15.52
C ASP A 52 -4.46 19.33 15.88
N PRO A 53 -4.59 18.96 17.17
CA PRO A 53 -4.57 17.56 17.59
C PRO A 53 -5.67 16.68 16.98
N ASP A 54 -6.86 17.21 16.77
CA ASP A 54 -8.01 16.45 16.26
C ASP A 54 -7.85 16.21 14.76
N LEU A 55 -7.39 17.22 14.01
CA LEU A 55 -7.09 17.07 12.59
C LEU A 55 -5.91 16.13 12.36
N ARG A 56 -4.85 16.25 13.17
CA ARG A 56 -3.70 15.34 13.13
C ARG A 56 -4.10 13.90 13.47
N ALA A 57 -5.00 13.68 14.43
CA ALA A 57 -5.53 12.36 14.74
C ALA A 57 -6.29 11.76 13.55
N GLY A 58 -7.04 12.58 12.80
CA GLY A 58 -7.70 12.14 11.56
C GLY A 58 -6.71 11.69 10.47
N LEU A 59 -5.60 12.40 10.29
CA LEU A 59 -4.54 11.99 9.38
C LEU A 59 -3.88 10.67 9.82
N ASP A 60 -3.56 10.55 11.11
CA ASP A 60 -2.96 9.34 11.69
C ASP A 60 -3.87 8.12 11.48
N SER A 61 -5.17 8.25 11.76
CA SER A 61 -6.16 7.18 11.51
C SER A 61 -6.19 6.80 10.03
N THR A 62 -6.21 7.78 9.14
CA THR A 62 -6.26 7.54 7.68
C THR A 62 -5.06 6.73 7.19
N PHE A 63 -3.85 7.12 7.59
CA PHE A 63 -2.64 6.39 7.19
C PHE A 63 -2.50 5.04 7.89
N THR A 64 -3.00 4.91 9.12
CA THR A 64 -3.06 3.63 9.84
C THR A 64 -3.99 2.64 9.14
N GLU A 65 -5.19 3.07 8.76
CA GLU A 65 -6.16 2.26 8.03
C GLU A 65 -5.62 1.86 6.64
N LEU A 66 -5.01 2.79 5.92
CA LEU A 66 -4.33 2.50 4.65
C LEU A 66 -3.20 1.48 4.84
N GLY A 67 -2.40 1.64 5.91
CA GLY A 67 -1.34 0.70 6.29
C GLY A 67 -1.86 -0.73 6.44
N ALA A 68 -2.96 -0.90 7.18
CA ALA A 68 -3.58 -2.21 7.37
C ALA A 68 -4.08 -2.83 6.06
N LEU A 69 -4.68 -2.02 5.17
CA LEU A 69 -5.14 -2.49 3.86
C LEU A 69 -3.99 -2.96 2.96
N VAL A 70 -2.88 -2.22 2.95
CA VAL A 70 -1.69 -2.57 2.15
C VAL A 70 -1.00 -3.79 2.76
N GLU A 71 -0.90 -3.88 4.09
CA GLU A 71 -0.35 -5.05 4.79
C GLU A 71 -1.12 -6.33 4.43
N GLU A 72 -2.45 -6.27 4.46
CA GLU A 72 -3.28 -7.41 4.09
C GLU A 72 -3.07 -7.81 2.62
N ALA A 73 -2.90 -6.86 1.71
CA ALA A 73 -2.58 -7.15 0.32
C ALA A 73 -1.19 -7.80 0.16
N VAL A 74 -0.19 -7.36 0.91
CA VAL A 74 1.15 -7.99 0.93
C VAL A 74 1.05 -9.42 1.45
N ARG A 75 0.39 -9.62 2.59
CA ARG A 75 0.19 -10.94 3.20
C ARG A 75 -0.53 -11.89 2.26
N ALA A 76 -1.64 -11.46 1.67
CA ALA A 76 -2.38 -12.23 0.69
C ALA A 76 -1.51 -12.60 -0.53
N GLY A 77 -0.65 -11.68 -0.98
CA GLY A 77 0.25 -11.94 -2.10
C GLY A 77 1.35 -12.95 -1.77
N GLN A 78 1.83 -12.98 -0.53
CA GLN A 78 2.75 -14.00 -0.06
C GLN A 78 2.07 -15.36 0.10
N GLU A 79 0.84 -15.37 0.61
CA GLU A 79 0.04 -16.59 0.80
C GLU A 79 -0.41 -17.23 -0.53
N ASP A 80 -0.75 -16.41 -1.53
CA ASP A 80 -1.16 -16.88 -2.86
C ASP A 80 0.01 -17.08 -3.85
N GLY A 81 1.24 -16.75 -3.42
CA GLY A 81 2.47 -16.90 -4.19
C GLY A 81 2.69 -15.85 -5.28
N SER A 82 1.87 -14.80 -5.36
CA SER A 82 2.05 -13.70 -6.31
C SER A 82 3.14 -12.69 -5.90
N LEU A 83 3.59 -12.72 -4.65
CA LEU A 83 4.69 -11.94 -4.10
C LEU A 83 5.73 -12.86 -3.43
N ILE A 84 6.98 -12.38 -3.36
CA ILE A 84 8.07 -13.12 -2.72
C ILE A 84 7.80 -13.30 -1.21
N PRO A 85 8.05 -14.50 -0.65
CA PRO A 85 8.05 -14.70 0.79
C PRO A 85 9.31 -14.07 1.41
N GLY A 86 9.24 -13.69 2.69
CA GLY A 86 10.40 -13.25 3.47
C GLY A 86 10.27 -11.85 4.07
N PRO A 87 10.01 -10.79 3.28
CA PRO A 87 9.74 -9.46 3.82
C PRO A 87 8.55 -9.47 4.78
N ASP A 88 8.67 -8.77 5.90
CA ASP A 88 7.59 -8.63 6.88
C ASP A 88 6.44 -7.80 6.29
N PRO A 89 5.18 -8.30 6.26
CA PRO A 89 4.07 -7.60 5.61
C PRO A 89 3.83 -6.18 6.09
N ALA A 90 3.91 -5.92 7.40
CA ALA A 90 3.66 -4.61 7.98
C ALA A 90 4.76 -3.61 7.60
N LYS A 91 6.02 -4.04 7.69
CA LYS A 91 7.17 -3.22 7.26
C LYS A 91 7.16 -2.95 5.76
N THR A 92 6.78 -3.95 4.95
CA THR A 92 6.63 -3.79 3.50
C THR A 92 5.51 -2.82 3.17
N ALA A 93 4.38 -2.88 3.86
CA ALA A 93 3.29 -1.92 3.69
C ALA A 93 3.71 -0.48 3.98
N ALA A 94 4.43 -0.26 5.09
CA ALA A 94 4.97 1.05 5.42
C ALA A 94 5.93 1.57 4.34
N ALA A 95 6.81 0.71 3.82
CA ALA A 95 7.73 1.06 2.74
C ALA A 95 7.02 1.39 1.42
N LEU A 96 5.96 0.65 1.07
CA LEU A 96 5.15 0.89 -0.12
C LEU A 96 4.39 2.23 -0.03
N ILE A 97 3.82 2.55 1.13
CA ILE A 97 3.15 3.83 1.36
C ILE A 97 4.14 4.98 1.23
N ALA A 98 5.30 4.89 1.87
CA ALA A 98 6.36 5.90 1.75
C ALA A 98 6.82 6.08 0.29
N ALA A 99 7.02 4.99 -0.45
CA ALA A 99 7.39 5.04 -1.86
C ALA A 99 6.33 5.73 -2.73
N VAL A 100 5.03 5.51 -2.43
CA VAL A 100 3.93 6.19 -3.13
C VAL A 100 3.91 7.69 -2.80
N GLU A 101 4.02 8.07 -1.53
CA GLU A 101 4.09 9.48 -1.12
C GLU A 101 5.27 10.22 -1.80
N ASP A 102 6.45 9.60 -1.83
CA ASP A 102 7.61 10.19 -2.51
C ASP A 102 7.52 10.14 -4.05
N ALA A 103 6.77 9.21 -4.63
CA ALA A 103 6.51 9.21 -6.07
C ALA A 103 5.79 10.51 -6.50
N PHE A 104 4.86 11.02 -5.69
CA PHE A 104 4.25 12.33 -5.91
C PHE A 104 5.30 13.46 -5.87
N VAL A 105 6.20 13.42 -4.89
CA VAL A 105 7.29 14.40 -4.75
C VAL A 105 8.21 14.38 -5.98
N LEU A 106 8.66 13.19 -6.39
CA LEU A 106 9.52 12.98 -7.56
C LEU A 106 8.88 13.50 -8.85
N ALA A 107 7.60 13.19 -9.09
CA ALA A 107 6.90 13.66 -10.28
C ALA A 107 6.78 15.18 -10.30
N ARG A 108 6.46 15.82 -9.15
CA ARG A 108 6.35 17.28 -9.07
C ARG A 108 7.69 17.98 -9.20
N ALA A 109 8.73 17.47 -8.53
CA ALA A 109 10.07 18.02 -8.60
C ALA A 109 10.65 17.96 -10.02
N THR A 110 10.32 16.92 -10.78
CA THR A 110 10.80 16.74 -12.15
C THR A 110 9.84 17.27 -13.22
N GLY A 111 8.61 17.62 -12.86
CA GLY A 111 7.55 17.97 -13.81
C GLY A 111 7.10 16.83 -14.71
N ARG A 112 7.33 15.56 -14.31
CA ARG A 112 7.09 14.38 -15.17
C ARG A 112 6.37 13.26 -14.42
N GLN A 113 5.19 12.87 -14.92
CA GLN A 113 4.45 11.70 -14.43
C GLN A 113 5.29 10.42 -14.49
N GLY A 114 6.11 10.25 -15.54
CA GLY A 114 6.96 9.07 -15.71
C GLY A 114 7.95 8.82 -14.57
N SER A 115 8.28 9.82 -13.76
CA SER A 115 9.11 9.61 -12.55
C SER A 115 8.35 8.83 -11.45
N ALA A 116 7.06 9.11 -11.26
CA ALA A 116 6.21 8.34 -10.35
C ALA A 116 5.96 6.91 -10.89
N ASP A 117 5.70 6.80 -12.20
CA ASP A 117 5.47 5.51 -12.85
C ASP A 117 6.68 4.58 -12.71
N ALA A 118 7.90 5.12 -12.89
CA ALA A 118 9.14 4.37 -12.69
C ALA A 118 9.33 3.93 -11.22
N ALA A 119 9.07 4.81 -10.26
CA ALA A 119 9.20 4.48 -8.84
C ALA A 119 8.22 3.37 -8.42
N THR A 120 6.96 3.50 -8.82
CA THR A 120 5.89 2.55 -8.48
C THR A 120 6.04 1.19 -9.18
N SER A 121 6.46 1.18 -10.45
CA SER A 121 6.78 -0.08 -11.14
C SER A 121 8.02 -0.76 -10.55
N GLY A 122 9.06 0.00 -10.22
CA GLY A 122 10.29 -0.54 -9.63
C GLY A 122 10.06 -1.19 -8.26
N ILE A 123 9.30 -0.54 -7.36
CA ILE A 123 9.02 -1.13 -6.04
C ILE A 123 8.16 -2.39 -6.14
N LEU A 124 7.23 -2.46 -7.11
CA LEU A 124 6.44 -3.68 -7.34
C LEU A 124 7.33 -4.83 -7.84
N ALA A 125 8.24 -4.56 -8.77
CA ALA A 125 9.15 -5.55 -9.32
C ALA A 125 10.07 -6.16 -8.24
N LEU A 126 10.50 -5.37 -7.25
CA LEU A 126 11.30 -5.86 -6.11
C LEU A 126 10.55 -6.87 -5.21
N LEU A 127 9.22 -6.91 -5.28
CA LEU A 127 8.38 -7.79 -4.48
C LEU A 127 7.89 -9.02 -5.26
N THR A 128 8.21 -9.11 -6.55
CA THR A 128 7.75 -10.19 -7.42
C THR A 128 8.94 -11.01 -7.91
N ASN A 129 8.75 -12.33 -8.02
CA ASN A 129 9.65 -13.14 -8.83
C ASN A 129 9.20 -12.98 -10.29
N ASP A 130 10.03 -12.35 -11.11
CA ASP A 130 9.86 -12.35 -12.57
C ASP A 130 10.26 -13.70 -13.18
#